data_AF-A0A820PIR8-F1
#
_entry.id   AF-A0A820PIR8-F1
#
_cell.length_a   1.000
_cell.length_b   1.000
_cell.length_c   1.000
_cell.angle_alpha   90.00
_cell.angle_beta   90.00
_cell.angle_gamma   90.00
#
_symmetry.space_group_name_H-M   'P 1'
#
loop_
_entity.id
_entity.type
_entity.pdbx_description
1 polymer ?
#
loop_
_entity_poly.entity_id
_entity_poly.type
_entity_poly.pdbx_seq_one_letter_code
_entity_poly.pdbx_strand_id
1 'polypeptide(L)'
;MLGAHVIATPWPTAPLTLDSSLSSIRYVVNLAWGYHTVVDRWEAWLHAWPNDVILINSPSLLLWNTHKTYLKELKKAGIPIVPTLYAEEIDEKTLIDAAAHFDTTDLIVKPQVSASSFNMLRVLVGSSDFASSPSH
;
A
#
# COMPACT_ATOMS: atom_id res chain seq x y z
N MET A 1 -2.94 17.76 -28.37
CA MET A 1 -2.22 16.56 -27.89
C MET A 1 -0.88 17.00 -27.34
N LEU A 2 -0.50 16.54 -26.14
CA LEU A 2 0.75 16.96 -25.46
C LEU A 2 2.05 16.36 -26.05
N GLY A 3 1.99 15.63 -27.17
CA GLY A 3 3.17 15.14 -27.90
C GLY A 3 4.04 14.12 -27.16
N ALA A 4 3.64 13.66 -25.97
CA ALA A 4 4.39 12.69 -25.18
C ALA A 4 4.25 11.26 -25.73
N HIS A 5 5.37 10.58 -25.91
CA HIS A 5 5.42 9.15 -26.21
C HIS A 5 5.50 8.37 -24.89
N VAL A 6 4.58 7.43 -24.68
CA VAL A 6 4.49 6.64 -23.43
C VAL A 6 4.81 5.18 -23.74
N ILE A 7 5.74 4.62 -22.98
CA ILE A 7 6.09 3.19 -23.03
C ILE A 7 5.69 2.57 -21.69
N ALA A 8 4.85 1.55 -21.72
CA ALA A 8 4.48 0.79 -20.53
C ALA A 8 5.49 -0.34 -20.31
N THR A 9 6.08 -0.39 -19.12
CA THR A 9 7.03 -1.43 -18.72
C THR A 9 6.58 -2.04 -17.40
N PRO A 10 6.53 -3.38 -17.26
CA PRO A 10 6.27 -4.00 -15.97
C PRO A 10 7.33 -3.58 -14.95
N TRP A 11 6.90 -3.15 -13.76
CA TRP A 11 7.80 -2.68 -12.71
C TRP A 11 8.91 -3.69 -12.31
N PRO A 12 8.68 -5.03 -12.27
CA PRO A 12 9.74 -5.97 -11.89
C PRO A 12 10.88 -6.04 -12.91
N THR A 13 10.62 -5.61 -14.14
CA THR A 13 11.55 -5.61 -15.28
C THR A 13 11.87 -4.20 -15.76
N ALA A 14 11.38 -3.17 -15.04
CA ALA A 14 11.68 -1.79 -15.38
C ALA A 14 13.19 -1.57 -15.24
N PRO A 15 13.87 -1.12 -16.30
CA PRO A 15 15.32 -1.01 -16.27
C PRO A 15 15.75 0.00 -15.20
N LEU A 16 16.56 -0.45 -14.25
CA LEU A 16 17.33 0.42 -13.34
C LEU A 16 18.55 1.02 -14.07
N THR A 17 18.91 0.47 -15.24
CA THR A 17 19.98 0.97 -16.09
C THR A 17 19.43 2.09 -16.97
N LEU A 18 19.63 3.32 -16.52
CA LEU A 18 19.20 4.51 -17.25
C LEU A 18 20.45 5.27 -17.67
N ASP A 19 20.59 5.43 -18.98
CA ASP A 19 21.60 6.33 -19.55
C ASP A 19 21.27 7.75 -19.11
N SER A 20 22.16 8.35 -18.32
CA SER A 20 22.04 9.72 -17.81
C SER A 20 22.01 10.78 -18.93
N SER A 21 22.30 10.40 -20.18
CA SER A 21 22.07 11.23 -21.36
C SER A 21 20.58 11.50 -21.65
N LEU A 22 19.66 10.72 -21.05
CA LEU A 22 18.21 10.77 -21.31
C LEU A 22 17.44 11.71 -20.36
N SER A 23 18.00 12.89 -20.07
CA SER A 23 17.43 13.89 -19.14
C SER A 23 16.00 14.37 -19.48
N SER A 24 15.48 14.06 -20.67
CA SER A 24 14.11 14.36 -21.09
C SER A 24 13.10 13.28 -20.72
N ILE A 25 13.54 12.07 -20.37
CA ILE A 25 12.63 10.97 -19.98
C ILE A 25 12.14 11.19 -18.56
N ARG A 26 10.87 10.86 -18.33
CA ARG A 26 10.24 10.86 -17.00
C ARG A 26 9.63 9.50 -16.76
N TYR A 27 9.77 9.01 -15.54
CA TYR A 27 9.15 7.77 -15.10
C TYR A 27 7.94 8.10 -14.25
N VAL A 28 6.94 7.23 -14.31
CA VAL A 28 5.79 7.28 -13.41
C VAL A 28 5.41 5.86 -13.05
N VAL A 29 5.29 5.57 -11.76
CA VAL A 29 4.61 4.35 -11.34
C VAL A 29 3.12 4.59 -11.43
N ASN A 30 2.48 4.00 -12.43
CA ASN A 30 1.02 4.07 -12.59
C ASN A 30 0.34 2.83 -11.99
N LEU A 31 0.67 1.64 -12.51
CA LEU A 31 0.12 0.36 -12.05
C LEU A 31 1.25 -0.60 -11.69
N ALA A 32 1.68 -0.57 -10.42
CA ALA A 32 2.63 -1.53 -9.86
C ALA A 32 1.94 -2.73 -9.21
N TRP A 33 0.90 -3.29 -9.84
CA TRP A 33 0.17 -4.42 -9.25
C TRP A 33 1.11 -5.60 -8.95
N GLY A 34 0.78 -6.33 -7.89
CA GLY A 34 1.62 -7.39 -7.35
C GLY A 34 2.76 -6.95 -6.44
N TYR A 35 3.03 -5.63 -6.26
CA TYR A 35 4.08 -5.20 -5.32
C TYR A 35 3.84 -5.73 -3.89
N HIS A 36 2.56 -5.77 -3.47
CA HIS A 36 2.15 -6.22 -2.14
C HIS A 36 2.40 -7.71 -1.88
N THR A 37 2.69 -8.53 -2.90
CA THR A 37 3.07 -9.94 -2.73
C THR A 37 4.58 -10.13 -2.65
N VAL A 38 5.36 -9.09 -2.93
CA VAL A 38 6.84 -9.09 -2.95
C VAL A 38 7.37 -7.74 -2.43
N VAL A 39 6.89 -7.33 -1.26
CA VAL A 39 7.12 -5.99 -0.69
C VAL A 39 8.61 -5.67 -0.58
N ASP A 40 9.42 -6.61 -0.11
CA ASP A 40 10.87 -6.40 0.03
C ASP A 40 11.53 -6.07 -1.31
N ARG A 41 11.09 -6.73 -2.40
CA ARG A 41 11.59 -6.45 -3.75
C ARG A 41 11.15 -5.08 -4.23
N TRP A 42 9.92 -4.68 -3.91
CA TRP A 42 9.37 -3.38 -4.24
C TRP A 42 10.13 -2.25 -3.52
N GLU A 43 10.33 -2.40 -2.21
CA GLU A 43 11.08 -1.41 -1.41
C GLU A 43 12.54 -1.33 -1.86
N ALA A 44 13.20 -2.47 -2.08
CA ALA A 44 14.56 -2.51 -2.62
C ALA A 44 14.66 -1.80 -3.98
N TRP A 45 13.67 -1.98 -4.86
CA TRP A 45 13.62 -1.30 -6.15
C TRP A 45 13.49 0.22 -6.00
N LEU A 46 12.65 0.70 -5.08
CA LEU A 46 12.51 2.13 -4.78
C LEU A 46 13.77 2.72 -4.14
N HIS A 47 14.42 1.98 -3.23
CA HIS A 47 15.67 2.40 -2.61
C HIS A 47 16.84 2.45 -3.59
N ALA A 48 16.85 1.57 -4.60
CA ALA A 48 17.86 1.55 -5.65
C ALA A 48 17.60 2.59 -6.76
N TRP A 49 16.52 3.37 -6.68
CA TRP A 49 16.18 4.34 -7.71
C TRP A 49 17.24 5.47 -7.79
N PRO A 50 17.78 5.79 -8.98
CA PRO A 50 18.81 6.83 -9.12
C PRO A 50 18.28 8.23 -8.76
N ASN A 51 19.08 9.01 -8.02
CA ASN A 51 18.72 10.37 -7.59
C ASN A 51 18.67 11.39 -8.73
N ASP A 52 19.37 11.12 -9.83
CA ASP A 52 19.43 11.95 -11.05
C ASP A 52 18.32 11.62 -12.06
N VAL A 53 17.52 10.57 -11.80
CA VAL A 53 16.39 10.16 -12.63
C VAL A 53 15.07 10.58 -12.00
N ILE A 54 14.28 11.35 -12.74
CA ILE A 54 12.99 11.84 -12.26
C ILE A 54 11.92 10.74 -12.36
N LEU A 55 11.52 10.23 -11.21
CA LEU A 55 10.26 9.51 -11.00
C LEU A 55 9.22 10.50 -10.47
N ILE A 56 8.15 10.74 -11.24
CA ILE A 56 7.14 11.78 -10.95
C ILE A 56 6.52 11.59 -9.56
N ASN A 57 6.20 10.36 -9.20
CA ASN A 57 5.90 9.97 -7.84
C ASN A 57 7.17 9.48 -7.18
N SER A 58 7.84 10.37 -6.43
CA SER A 58 9.18 10.12 -5.89
C SER A 58 9.27 8.77 -5.17
N PRO A 59 10.46 8.12 -5.16
CA PRO A 59 10.63 6.88 -4.43
C PRO A 59 10.25 7.00 -2.95
N SER A 60 10.54 8.14 -2.32
CA SER A 60 10.14 8.45 -0.95
C SER A 60 8.62 8.48 -0.75
N LEU A 61 7.87 9.07 -1.68
CA LEU A 61 6.40 9.10 -1.63
C LEU A 61 5.81 7.70 -1.78
N LEU A 62 6.38 6.90 -2.69
CA LEU A 62 5.96 5.52 -2.92
C LEU A 62 6.28 4.62 -1.72
N LEU A 63 7.47 4.74 -1.12
CA LEU A 63 7.81 4.04 0.12
C LEU A 63 6.85 4.43 1.25
N TRP A 64 6.59 5.73 1.41
CA TRP A 64 5.68 6.25 2.43
C TRP A 64 4.25 5.71 2.27
N ASN A 65 3.71 5.68 1.04
CA ASN A 65 2.35 5.22 0.80
C ASN A 65 2.21 3.69 0.62
N THR A 66 3.31 2.93 0.61
CA THR A 66 3.33 1.46 0.53
C THR A 66 2.60 0.84 1.72
N HIS A 67 2.77 1.43 2.91
CA HIS A 67 2.18 0.99 4.17
C HIS A 67 1.02 1.91 4.57
N LYS A 68 -0.18 1.35 4.82
CA LYS A 68 -1.38 2.13 5.24
C LYS A 68 -1.22 2.90 6.57
N THR A 69 -0.08 2.78 7.24
CA THR A 69 0.31 3.66 8.34
C THR A 69 0.39 5.13 7.92
N TYR A 70 0.56 5.44 6.62
CA TYR A 70 0.45 6.80 6.09
C TYR A 70 -0.87 7.49 6.46
N LEU A 71 -1.96 6.73 6.66
CA LEU A 71 -3.26 7.27 7.09
C LEU A 71 -3.16 7.92 8.49
N LYS A 72 -2.26 7.44 9.38
CA LYS A 72 -2.01 8.07 10.68
C LYS A 72 -1.49 9.50 10.49
N GLU A 73 -0.55 9.66 9.56
CA GLU A 73 0.06 10.96 9.27
C GLU A 73 -0.92 11.90 8.60
N LEU A 74 -1.73 11.41 7.66
CA LEU A 74 -2.83 12.18 7.07
C LEU A 74 -3.83 12.67 8.13
N LYS A 75 -4.23 11.79 9.07
CA LYS A 75 -5.11 12.16 10.19
C LYS A 75 -4.48 13.24 11.07
N LYS A 76 -3.18 13.11 11.41
CA LYS A 76 -2.45 14.12 12.19
C LYS A 76 -2.38 15.48 11.47
N ALA A 77 -2.33 15.48 10.15
CA ALA A 77 -2.39 16.67 9.31
C ALA A 77 -3.81 17.25 9.15
N GLY A 78 -4.83 16.67 9.80
CA GLY A 78 -6.22 17.14 9.72
C GLY A 78 -6.98 16.67 8.48
N ILE A 79 -6.41 15.74 7.69
CA ILE A 79 -7.09 15.18 6.53
C ILE A 79 -8.11 14.12 7.01
N PRO A 80 -9.39 14.21 6.59
CA PRO A 80 -10.38 13.19 6.91
C PRO A 80 -9.98 11.82 6.34
N ILE A 81 -10.00 10.81 7.20
CA ILE A 81 -9.78 9.41 6.83
C ILE A 81 -10.90 8.55 7.41
N VAL A 82 -11.05 7.33 6.90
CA VAL A 82 -11.85 6.31 7.58
C VAL A 82 -11.25 6.06 8.97
N PRO A 83 -12.05 6.04 10.07
CA PRO A 83 -11.57 5.67 11.39
C PRO A 83 -10.81 4.34 11.32
N THR A 84 -9.54 4.36 11.75
CA THR A 84 -8.62 3.23 11.59
C THR A 84 -7.88 3.00 12.90
N LEU A 85 -7.92 1.77 13.39
CA LEU A 85 -7.09 1.25 14.47
C LEU A 85 -5.99 0.39 13.84
N TYR A 86 -4.86 0.31 14.52
CA TYR A 86 -3.69 -0.41 14.04
C TYR A 86 -3.28 -1.39 15.11
N ALA A 87 -3.14 -2.64 14.72
CA ALA A 87 -2.62 -3.71 15.54
C ALA A 87 -1.58 -4.48 14.71
N GLU A 88 -0.62 -5.07 15.41
CA GLU A 88 0.37 -5.96 14.78
C GLU A 88 -0.23 -7.34 14.53
N GLU A 89 -1.02 -7.83 15.49
CA GLU A 89 -1.76 -9.08 15.42
C GLU A 89 -3.27 -8.82 15.62
N ILE A 90 -4.11 -9.63 14.97
CA ILE A 90 -5.57 -9.54 15.10
C ILE A 90 -6.09 -10.81 15.75
N ASP A 91 -6.62 -10.67 16.95
CA ASP A 91 -7.35 -11.71 17.67
C ASP A 91 -8.78 -11.27 18.02
N GLU A 92 -9.56 -12.16 18.63
CA GLU A 92 -10.95 -11.89 19.01
C GLU A 92 -11.06 -10.66 19.94
N LYS A 93 -10.15 -10.54 20.90
CA LYS A 93 -10.13 -9.40 21.84
C LYS A 93 -9.91 -8.08 21.09
N THR A 94 -8.96 -8.05 20.16
CA THR A 94 -8.66 -6.88 19.34
C THR A 94 -9.89 -6.42 18.55
N LEU A 95 -10.68 -7.37 18.04
CA LEU A 95 -11.89 -7.07 17.28
C LEU A 95 -13.05 -6.59 18.16
N ILE A 96 -13.22 -7.17 19.34
CA ILE A 96 -14.20 -6.69 20.33
C ILE A 96 -13.86 -5.25 20.75
N ASP A 97 -12.59 -4.99 21.08
CA ASP A 97 -12.12 -3.65 21.45
C ASP A 97 -12.31 -2.65 20.30
N ALA A 98 -12.02 -3.07 19.06
CA ALA A 98 -12.22 -2.24 17.88
C ALA A 98 -13.71 -1.95 17.61
N ALA A 99 -14.58 -2.96 17.74
CA ALA A 99 -16.02 -2.80 17.59
C ALA A 99 -16.59 -1.80 18.61
N ALA A 100 -16.17 -1.92 19.87
CA ALA A 100 -16.54 -0.97 20.92
C ALA A 100 -15.99 0.44 20.64
N HIS A 101 -14.75 0.56 20.15
CA HIS A 101 -14.13 1.84 19.82
C HIS A 101 -14.85 2.57 18.66
N PHE A 102 -15.28 1.82 17.65
CA PHE A 102 -15.95 2.37 16.47
C PHE A 102 -17.47 2.43 16.58
N ASP A 103 -18.04 1.92 17.68
CA ASP A 103 -19.49 1.79 17.88
C ASP A 103 -20.18 1.05 16.73
N THR A 104 -19.58 -0.06 16.28
CA THR A 104 -20.12 -0.92 15.22
C THR A 104 -19.61 -2.35 15.36
N THR A 105 -20.43 -3.33 15.01
CA THR A 105 -20.02 -4.74 14.95
C THR A 105 -19.51 -5.16 13.57
N ASP A 106 -19.66 -4.31 12.55
CA ASP A 106 -19.23 -4.58 11.18
C ASP A 106 -17.89 -3.93 10.89
N LEU A 107 -16.83 -4.73 10.90
CA LEU A 107 -15.45 -4.31 10.80
C LEU A 107 -14.82 -4.74 9.48
N ILE A 108 -13.91 -3.91 8.99
CA ILE A 108 -13.01 -4.25 7.89
C ILE A 108 -11.60 -4.41 8.42
N VAL A 109 -11.05 -5.62 8.26
CA VAL A 109 -9.64 -5.93 8.57
C VAL A 109 -8.86 -5.98 7.27
N LYS A 110 -7.71 -5.29 7.24
CA LYS A 110 -6.85 -5.18 6.07
C LYS A 110 -5.38 -5.25 6.49
N PRO A 111 -4.52 -5.94 5.73
CA PRO A 111 -3.07 -5.85 5.92
C PRO A 111 -2.58 -4.41 5.70
N GLN A 112 -1.51 -4.05 6.41
CA GLN A 112 -0.89 -2.73 6.26
C GLN A 112 -0.39 -2.50 4.84
N VAL A 113 0.21 -3.52 4.22
CA VAL A 113 0.57 -3.54 2.79
C VAL A 113 -0.40 -4.44 2.04
N SER A 114 -1.21 -3.85 1.17
CA SER A 114 -2.10 -4.62 0.28
C SER A 114 -2.57 -3.75 -0.88
N ALA A 115 -2.96 -4.38 -1.99
CA ALA A 115 -3.67 -3.77 -3.09
C ALA A 115 -4.81 -4.69 -3.55
N SER A 116 -5.75 -4.17 -4.34
CA SER A 116 -6.82 -4.97 -4.97
C SER A 116 -7.61 -5.87 -4.00
N SER A 117 -7.88 -5.39 -2.78
CA SER A 117 -8.56 -6.14 -1.70
C SER A 117 -7.86 -7.42 -1.24
N PHE A 118 -6.58 -7.60 -1.58
CA PHE A 118 -5.79 -8.76 -1.15
C PHE A 118 -5.79 -8.89 0.39
N ASN A 119 -6.19 -10.07 0.87
CA ASN A 119 -6.34 -10.42 2.28
C ASN A 119 -7.21 -9.45 3.12
N MET A 120 -8.15 -8.76 2.48
CA MET A 120 -9.17 -7.97 3.18
C MET A 120 -10.28 -8.89 3.70
N LEU A 121 -10.64 -8.74 4.96
CA LEU A 121 -11.76 -9.46 5.59
C LEU A 121 -12.81 -8.47 6.07
N ARG A 122 -14.08 -8.85 5.92
CA ARG A 122 -15.20 -8.22 6.62
C ARG A 122 -15.58 -9.13 7.77
N VAL A 123 -15.71 -8.56 8.96
CA VAL A 123 -15.92 -9.30 10.20
C VAL A 123 -17.16 -8.74 10.89
N LEU A 124 -18.10 -9.61 11.19
CA LEU A 124 -19.25 -9.29 12.04
C LEU A 124 -18.96 -9.79 13.46
N VAL A 125 -18.58 -8.89 14.36
CA VAL A 125 -18.27 -9.22 15.75
C VAL A 125 -19.55 -9.72 16.44
N GLY A 126 -19.44 -10.86 17.15
CA GLY A 126 -20.57 -11.54 17.79
C GLY A 126 -21.33 -12.52 16.89
N SER A 127 -20.94 -12.68 15.62
CA SER A 127 -21.39 -13.80 14.78
C SER A 127 -20.53 -15.05 15.02
N SER A 128 -21.12 -16.24 14.87
CA SER A 128 -20.45 -17.54 15.06
C SER A 128 -19.40 -17.90 13.97
N ASP A 129 -19.11 -16.98 13.05
CA ASP A 129 -18.29 -17.23 11.85
C ASP A 129 -16.78 -17.15 12.10
N PHE A 130 -16.33 -16.97 13.34
CA PHE A 130 -14.91 -16.90 13.70
C PHE A 130 -14.15 -18.24 13.57
N ALA A 131 -14.88 -19.34 13.40
CA ALA A 131 -14.30 -20.65 13.23
C ALA A 131 -14.09 -20.98 11.74
N SER A 132 -13.11 -20.33 11.09
CA SER A 132 -12.17 -20.94 10.12
C SER A 132 -11.59 -19.93 9.12
N SER A 133 -10.27 -19.74 9.19
CA SER A 133 -9.46 -19.60 7.99
C SER A 133 -8.07 -20.20 8.23
N PRO A 134 -7.45 -20.78 7.18
CA PRO A 134 -6.34 -21.70 7.33
C PRO A 134 -5.04 -20.95 7.62
N SER A 135 -4.19 -21.59 8.42
CA SER A 135 -2.78 -21.27 8.53
C SER A 135 -2.11 -21.33 7.16
N HIS A 136 -1.48 -20.22 6.76
CA HIS A 136 -0.45 -20.18 5.75
C HIS A 136 0.74 -19.40 6.28
#